data_AF-A0A524N7W7-F1
#
_entry.id   AF-A0A524N7W7-F1
#
_cell.length_a   1.000
_cell.length_b   1.000
_cell.length_c   1.000
_cell.angle_alpha   90.00
_cell.angle_beta   90.00
_cell.angle_gamma   90.00
#
_symmetry.space_group_name_H-M   'P 1'
#
loop_
_entity.id
_entity.type
_entity.pdbx_description
1 polymer ?
#
loop_
_entity_poly.entity_id
_entity_poly.type
_entity_poly.pdbx_seq_one_letter_code
_entity_poly.pdbx_strand_id
1 'polypeptide(L)'
;MRLYRRALDTRHACSRCDGPVSEVMHSCPWCGASRSTHDGENGFPANCRRCKRGMKLDWRFCAWCFGPGYEPHSNKEYSDVRYTARCHNASCSRRDLMPYMRYCPWCRAKVRRRWRVPDPGKPCRGCGWGVLTDYWDYCPWCGRRAGRE
;
A
#
# COMPACT_ATOMS: atom_id res chain seq x y z
N MET A 1 -3.22 -7.81 -19.10
CA MET A 1 -3.68 -6.59 -18.39
C MET A 1 -4.98 -6.76 -17.59
N ARG A 2 -6.01 -7.48 -18.05
CA ARG A 2 -7.30 -7.61 -17.33
C ARG A 2 -7.23 -8.39 -15.98
N LEU A 3 -6.31 -9.35 -15.85
CA LEU A 3 -6.20 -10.21 -14.65
C LEU A 3 -5.76 -9.46 -13.38
N TYR A 4 -4.87 -8.47 -13.50
CA TYR A 4 -4.32 -7.75 -12.34
C TYR A 4 -5.17 -6.57 -11.88
N ARG A 5 -6.10 -6.10 -12.72
CA ARG A 5 -6.98 -4.98 -12.41
C ARG A 5 -7.86 -5.28 -11.19
N ARG A 6 -8.30 -6.53 -11.01
CA ARG A 6 -9.07 -6.96 -9.84
C ARG A 6 -8.21 -7.20 -8.60
N ALA A 7 -7.04 -7.82 -8.76
CA ALA A 7 -6.26 -8.28 -7.61
C ALA A 7 -5.43 -7.18 -6.94
N LEU A 8 -5.06 -6.13 -7.71
CA LEU A 8 -4.31 -4.98 -7.19
C LEU A 8 -5.10 -3.67 -7.27
N ASP A 9 -6.35 -3.69 -7.75
CA ASP A 9 -7.18 -2.50 -7.94
C ASP A 9 -6.47 -1.37 -8.72
N THR A 10 -5.93 -1.70 -9.89
CA THR A 10 -5.20 -0.73 -10.74
C THR A 10 -6.16 0.12 -11.57
N ARG A 11 -7.10 0.80 -10.90
CA ARG A 11 -8.12 1.65 -11.52
C ARG A 11 -7.68 3.10 -11.74
N HIS A 12 -6.57 3.51 -11.12
CA HIS A 12 -6.04 4.85 -11.25
C HIS A 12 -4.99 4.93 -12.36
N ALA A 13 -4.68 6.15 -12.81
CA ALA A 13 -3.62 6.42 -13.77
C ALA A 13 -2.43 7.14 -13.12
N CYS A 14 -1.24 6.94 -13.67
CA CYS A 14 -0.07 7.71 -13.30
C CYS A 14 -0.09 9.06 -14.02
N SER A 15 0.02 10.16 -13.28
CA SER A 15 0.05 11.52 -13.84
C SER A 15 1.22 11.83 -14.79
N ARG A 16 2.23 10.95 -14.86
CA ARG A 16 3.41 11.14 -15.72
C ARG A 16 3.37 10.33 -17.02
N CYS A 17 2.76 9.15 -17.00
CA CYS A 17 2.83 8.21 -18.13
C CYS A 17 1.51 7.49 -18.41
N ASP A 18 0.43 7.90 -17.74
CA ASP A 18 -0.93 7.36 -17.83
C ASP A 18 -1.10 5.85 -17.55
N GLY A 19 -0.01 5.18 -17.19
CA GLY A 19 -0.01 3.76 -16.90
C GLY A 19 -0.88 3.40 -15.68
N PRO A 20 -1.54 2.23 -15.70
CA PRO A 20 -2.48 1.84 -14.65
C PRO A 20 -1.77 1.57 -13.33
N VAL A 21 -2.29 2.13 -12.26
CA VAL A 21 -1.70 2.11 -10.92
C VAL A 21 -2.76 1.93 -9.85
N SER A 22 -2.32 1.38 -8.72
CA SER A 22 -3.16 1.24 -7.53
C SER A 22 -2.91 2.37 -6.53
N GLU A 23 -3.86 2.59 -5.64
CA GLU A 23 -3.74 3.49 -4.50
C GLU A 23 -2.55 3.12 -3.60
N VAL A 24 -2.37 1.82 -3.33
CA VAL A 24 -1.35 1.31 -2.39
C VAL A 24 0.08 1.36 -2.94
N MET A 25 0.25 1.69 -4.22
CA MET A 25 1.57 1.80 -4.85
C MET A 25 2.24 3.13 -4.49
N HIS A 26 3.49 3.07 -4.05
CA HIS A 26 4.33 4.23 -3.69
C HIS A 26 5.13 4.79 -4.86
N SER A 27 5.30 4.00 -5.92
CA SER A 27 5.94 4.41 -7.16
C SER A 27 5.15 3.88 -8.34
N CYS A 28 5.21 4.58 -9.46
CA CYS A 28 4.67 4.09 -10.72
C CYS A 28 5.48 2.87 -11.18
N PRO A 29 4.86 1.71 -11.40
CA PRO A 29 5.58 0.52 -11.86
C PRO A 29 6.05 0.63 -13.32
N TRP A 30 5.55 1.61 -14.08
CA TRP A 30 5.87 1.81 -15.50
C TRP A 30 7.03 2.81 -15.69
N CYS A 31 6.93 4.00 -15.10
CA CYS A 31 7.92 5.07 -15.30
C CYS A 31 8.77 5.38 -14.05
N GLY A 32 8.56 4.68 -12.94
CA GLY A 32 9.31 4.87 -11.69
C GLY A 32 8.98 6.14 -10.92
N ALA A 33 8.06 6.98 -11.42
CA ALA A 33 7.67 8.22 -10.76
C ALA A 33 7.21 7.96 -9.31
N SER A 34 7.69 8.78 -8.38
CA SER A 34 7.20 8.75 -7.00
C SER A 34 5.71 9.08 -6.95
N ARG A 35 4.96 8.33 -6.13
CA ARG A 35 3.55 8.57 -5.83
C ARG A 35 3.43 8.90 -4.34
N SER A 36 4.08 9.98 -3.90
CA SER A 36 4.01 10.44 -2.51
C SER A 36 2.58 10.84 -2.13
N THR A 37 1.85 11.43 -3.06
CA THR A 37 0.44 11.83 -2.95
C THR A 37 -0.44 10.97 -3.86
N HIS A 38 -1.68 10.72 -3.45
CA HIS A 38 -2.70 10.03 -4.24
C HIS A 38 -3.83 10.99 -4.63
N ASP A 39 -4.10 11.09 -5.93
CA ASP A 39 -5.09 12.05 -6.46
C ASP A 39 -6.39 11.37 -6.92
N GLY A 40 -6.59 10.10 -6.55
CA GLY A 40 -7.76 9.31 -6.94
C GLY A 40 -8.78 9.08 -5.82
N GLU A 41 -9.94 8.56 -6.21
CA GLU A 41 -10.97 8.13 -5.27
C GLU A 41 -10.59 6.82 -4.57
N ASN A 42 -10.91 6.73 -3.28
CA ASN A 42 -10.69 5.50 -2.51
C ASN A 42 -11.95 5.11 -1.75
N GLY A 43 -12.05 3.82 -1.42
CA GLY A 43 -13.20 3.26 -0.71
C GLY A 43 -13.11 3.36 0.81
N PHE A 44 -12.27 4.25 1.35
CA PHE A 44 -12.14 4.44 2.78
C PHE A 44 -13.03 5.60 3.26
N PRO A 45 -13.45 5.61 4.53
CA PRO A 45 -14.30 6.67 5.08
C PRO A 45 -13.58 8.03 5.20
N ALA A 46 -12.25 8.05 5.13
CA ALA A 46 -11.45 9.26 5.31
C ALA A 46 -10.12 9.19 4.54
N ASN A 47 -9.44 10.34 4.41
CA ASN A 47 -8.21 10.49 3.64
C ASN A 47 -7.07 11.06 4.47
N CYS A 48 -5.87 10.49 4.34
CA CYS A 48 -4.68 11.05 4.96
C CYS A 48 -4.43 12.49 4.51
N ARG A 49 -4.33 13.45 5.43
CA ARG A 49 -4.08 14.86 5.08
C ARG A 49 -2.76 15.08 4.33
N ARG A 50 -1.76 14.20 4.54
CA ARG A 50 -0.44 14.25 3.90
C ARG A 50 -0.40 13.58 2.54
N CYS A 51 -0.70 12.28 2.48
CA CYS A 51 -0.53 11.49 1.26
C CYS A 51 -1.83 11.26 0.48
N LYS A 52 -2.96 11.77 0.99
CA LYS A 52 -4.30 11.72 0.38
C LYS A 52 -4.90 10.33 0.14
N ARG A 53 -4.17 9.26 0.45
CA ARG A 53 -4.67 7.88 0.47
C ARG A 53 -5.70 7.66 1.57
N GLY A 54 -6.57 6.69 1.34
CA GLY A 54 -7.61 6.25 2.22
C GLY A 54 -7.11 5.76 3.57
N MET A 55 -7.90 6.08 4.59
CA MET A 55 -7.69 5.76 5.99
C MET A 55 -9.00 5.40 6.67
N LYS A 56 -8.95 4.46 7.62
CA LYS A 56 -10.08 4.27 8.53
C LYS A 56 -10.04 5.32 9.65
N LEU A 57 -11.20 5.64 10.19
CA LEU A 57 -11.38 6.64 11.26
C LEU A 57 -10.77 6.20 12.59
N ASP A 58 -10.54 4.90 12.78
CA ASP A 58 -9.90 4.34 13.96
C ASP A 58 -8.37 4.26 13.83
N TRP A 59 -7.81 4.51 12.65
CA TRP A 59 -6.36 4.46 12.46
C TRP A 59 -5.68 5.65 13.11
N ARG A 60 -4.83 5.36 14.11
CA ARG A 60 -3.98 6.36 14.81
C ARG A 60 -2.88 6.92 13.91
N PHE A 61 -2.46 6.14 12.91
CA PHE A 61 -1.40 6.51 11.98
C PHE A 61 -1.76 6.14 10.54
N CYS A 62 -1.27 6.93 9.59
CA CYS A 62 -1.37 6.59 8.18
C CYS A 62 -0.49 5.38 7.85
N ALA A 63 -1.11 4.30 7.39
CA ALA A 63 -0.42 3.05 7.03
C ALA A 63 0.54 3.19 5.82
N TRP A 64 0.44 4.29 5.07
CA TRP A 64 1.16 4.50 3.83
C TRP A 64 2.37 5.44 4.00
N CYS A 65 2.16 6.57 4.67
CA CYS A 65 3.17 7.63 4.80
C CYS A 65 3.62 7.90 6.24
N PHE A 66 3.12 7.15 7.23
CA PHE A 66 3.46 7.33 8.64
C PHE A 66 2.99 8.68 9.24
N GLY A 67 2.19 9.44 8.49
CA GLY A 67 1.53 10.65 8.97
C GLY A 67 0.58 10.40 10.14
N PRO A 68 0.18 11.46 10.86
CA PRO A 68 -0.85 11.37 11.88
C PRO A 68 -2.12 10.82 11.25
N GLY A 69 -2.77 9.91 11.99
CA GLY A 69 -4.11 9.46 11.66
C GLY A 69 -5.17 10.30 12.34
N TYR A 70 -6.32 9.69 12.56
CA TYR A 70 -7.45 10.32 13.23
C TYR A 70 -7.44 9.95 14.70
N GLU A 71 -7.91 10.86 15.55
CA GLU A 71 -8.24 10.52 16.93
C GLU A 71 -9.46 9.62 16.91
N PRO A 72 -9.39 8.39 17.45
CA PRO A 72 -10.55 7.53 17.53
C PRO A 72 -11.62 8.20 18.40
N HIS A 73 -12.74 8.60 17.80
CA HIS A 73 -13.88 9.17 18.53
C HIS A 73 -14.60 8.15 19.42
N SER A 74 -14.20 6.87 19.36
CA SER A 74 -14.75 5.81 20.19
C SER A 74 -13.74 4.66 20.32
N ASN A 75 -13.87 3.86 21.37
CA ASN A 75 -13.16 2.59 21.52
C ASN A 75 -13.74 1.47 20.64
N LYS A 76 -14.65 1.79 19.70
CA LYS A 76 -15.27 0.79 18.82
C LYS A 76 -14.24 0.27 17.84
N GLU A 77 -13.95 -1.02 17.93
CA GLU A 77 -13.09 -1.70 16.97
C GLU A 77 -13.90 -2.07 15.72
N TYR A 78 -13.55 -1.47 14.58
CA TYR A 78 -14.20 -1.81 13.32
C TYR A 78 -13.55 -3.02 12.68
N SER A 79 -14.19 -4.19 12.73
CA SER A 79 -13.78 -5.33 11.92
C SER A 79 -13.83 -4.96 10.43
N ASP A 80 -12.95 -5.57 9.64
CA ASP A 80 -12.87 -5.36 8.20
C ASP A 80 -12.30 -6.61 7.55
N VAL A 81 -13.00 -7.15 6.55
CA VAL A 81 -12.56 -8.35 5.82
C VAL A 81 -11.22 -8.15 5.11
N ARG A 82 -10.79 -6.89 4.89
CA ARG A 82 -9.50 -6.57 4.28
C ARG A 82 -8.32 -6.80 5.21
N TYR A 83 -8.52 -6.96 6.52
CA TYR A 83 -7.45 -7.33 7.44
C TYR A 83 -7.10 -8.81 7.28
N THR A 84 -5.94 -9.08 6.67
CA THR A 84 -5.50 -10.44 6.32
C THR A 84 -4.12 -10.79 6.87
N ALA A 85 -3.48 -9.88 7.60
CA ALA A 85 -2.18 -10.12 8.21
C ALA A 85 -2.04 -9.43 9.57
N ARG A 86 -0.96 -9.77 10.27
CA ARG A 86 -0.65 -9.27 11.62
C ARG A 86 0.69 -8.55 11.67
N CYS A 87 0.77 -7.53 12.52
CA CYS A 87 1.99 -6.79 12.84
C CYS A 87 2.91 -7.64 13.71
N HIS A 88 4.22 -7.55 13.43
CA HIS A 88 5.25 -8.26 14.17
C HIS A 88 5.60 -7.61 15.52
N ASN A 89 5.21 -6.35 15.75
CA ASN A 89 5.43 -5.71 17.04
C ASN A 89 4.54 -6.38 18.10
N ALA A 90 5.15 -7.04 19.09
CA ALA A 90 4.46 -7.75 20.16
C ALA A 90 3.63 -6.81 21.05
N SER A 91 4.07 -5.56 21.24
CA SER A 91 3.39 -4.54 22.04
C SER A 91 2.30 -3.80 21.28
N CYS A 92 2.03 -4.14 20.01
CA CYS A 92 0.95 -3.54 19.25
C CYS A 92 -0.38 -4.15 19.72
N SER A 93 -1.30 -3.32 20.20
CA SER A 93 -2.57 -3.78 20.76
C SER A 93 -3.40 -4.55 19.74
N ARG A 94 -3.63 -3.96 18.56
CA ARG A 94 -4.52 -4.55 17.56
C ARG A 94 -3.84 -5.50 16.58
N ARG A 95 -2.64 -5.13 16.14
CA ARG A 95 -1.81 -5.87 15.16
C ARG A 95 -2.42 -6.10 13.78
N ASP A 96 -3.69 -5.81 13.52
CA ASP A 96 -4.27 -6.07 12.19
C ASP A 96 -3.67 -5.19 11.10
N LEU A 97 -3.35 -5.81 9.96
CA LEU A 97 -2.78 -5.18 8.78
C LEU A 97 -3.59 -5.57 7.54
N MET A 98 -3.85 -4.57 6.69
CA MET A 98 -4.33 -4.80 5.33
C MET A 98 -3.15 -4.99 4.37
N PRO A 99 -3.38 -5.62 3.20
CA PRO A 99 -2.35 -5.80 2.18
C PRO A 99 -1.60 -4.51 1.81
N TYR A 100 -0.31 -4.67 1.53
CA TYR A 100 0.59 -3.63 1.03
C TYR A 100 0.81 -2.42 1.97
N MET A 101 0.31 -2.47 3.20
CA MET A 101 0.63 -1.45 4.20
C MET A 101 2.13 -1.40 4.49
N ARG A 102 2.68 -0.18 4.54
CA ARG A 102 4.10 0.09 4.82
C ARG A 102 4.37 0.28 6.31
N TYR A 103 3.37 0.79 7.03
CA TYR A 103 3.40 1.04 8.46
C TYR A 103 2.17 0.45 9.12
N CYS A 104 2.31 -0.01 10.35
CA CYS A 104 1.18 -0.42 11.16
C CYS A 104 0.36 0.82 11.55
N PRO A 105 -0.95 0.86 11.25
CA PRO A 105 -1.79 2.02 11.58
C PRO A 105 -2.03 2.20 13.09
N TRP A 106 -1.66 1.21 13.91
CA TRP A 106 -1.91 1.20 15.36
C TRP A 106 -0.68 1.61 16.18
N CYS A 107 0.47 1.02 15.88
CA CYS A 107 1.70 1.18 16.67
C CYS A 107 2.81 1.89 15.89
N ARG A 108 2.53 2.39 14.68
CA ARG A 108 3.47 3.14 13.85
C ARG A 108 4.67 2.34 13.30
N ALA A 109 4.84 1.08 13.72
CA ALA A 109 5.98 0.24 13.33
C ALA A 109 6.01 0.00 11.82
N LYS A 110 7.22 0.02 11.23
CA LYS A 110 7.42 -0.33 9.83
C LYS A 110 7.10 -1.81 9.61
N VAL A 111 6.24 -2.10 8.65
CA VAL A 111 5.82 -3.46 8.33
C VAL A 111 6.99 -4.18 7.66
N ARG A 112 7.49 -5.24 8.31
CA ARG A 112 8.57 -6.10 7.80
C ARG A 112 8.05 -7.23 6.90
N ARG A 113 6.73 -7.44 6.87
CA ARG A 113 6.08 -8.43 6.01
C ARG A 113 6.39 -8.12 4.55
N ARG A 114 6.81 -9.15 3.81
CA ARG A 114 6.96 -9.09 2.36
C ARG A 114 5.64 -9.47 1.74
N TRP A 115 4.89 -8.47 1.26
CA TRP A 115 3.63 -8.72 0.59
C TRP A 115 3.87 -9.37 -0.75
N ARG A 116 3.14 -10.45 -1.04
CA ARG A 116 3.16 -11.10 -2.35
C ARG A 116 2.16 -10.39 -3.26
N VAL A 117 2.47 -10.33 -4.55
CA VAL A 117 1.47 -10.05 -5.58
C VAL A 117 0.97 -11.40 -6.11
N PRO A 118 -0.25 -11.48 -6.66
CA PRO A 118 -0.75 -12.69 -7.30
C PRO A 118 0.26 -13.25 -8.31
N ASP A 119 0.34 -14.58 -8.38
CA ASP A 119 1.28 -15.34 -9.20
C ASP A 119 1.24 -14.89 -10.67
N PRO A 120 2.38 -14.71 -11.39
CA PRO A 120 3.78 -15.11 -11.10
C PRO A 120 4.68 -14.03 -10.47
N GLY A 121 4.25 -13.40 -9.37
CA GLY A 121 5.05 -12.38 -8.68
C GLY A 121 6.41 -12.87 -8.16
N LYS A 122 7.51 -12.25 -8.60
CA LYS A 122 8.87 -12.50 -8.08
C LYS A 122 9.22 -11.52 -6.96
N PRO A 123 10.11 -11.85 -6.01
CA PRO A 123 10.54 -10.89 -4.99
C PRO A 123 11.43 -9.79 -5.62
N CYS A 124 11.12 -8.53 -5.33
CA CYS A 124 11.97 -7.40 -5.73
C CYS A 124 13.34 -7.48 -5.03
N ARG A 125 14.44 -7.37 -5.79
CA ARG A 125 15.81 -7.35 -5.23
C ARG A 125 16.08 -6.21 -4.25
N GLY A 126 15.31 -5.12 -4.33
CA GLY A 126 15.47 -3.95 -3.47
C GLY A 126 14.75 -4.03 -2.12
N CYS A 127 13.49 -4.47 -2.10
CA CYS A 127 12.67 -4.48 -0.88
C CYS A 127 12.11 -5.85 -0.49
N GLY A 128 12.28 -6.86 -1.34
CA GLY A 128 11.77 -8.23 -1.13
C GLY A 128 10.26 -8.39 -1.30
N TRP A 129 9.52 -7.34 -1.62
CA TRP A 129 8.07 -7.43 -1.89
C TRP A 129 7.83 -7.97 -3.30
N GLY A 130 6.70 -8.65 -3.49
CA GLY A 130 6.32 -9.24 -4.78
C GLY A 130 6.18 -8.18 -5.88
N VAL A 131 6.77 -8.43 -7.03
CA VAL A 131 6.77 -7.54 -8.20
C VAL A 131 6.56 -8.39 -9.45
N LEU A 132 5.82 -7.86 -10.42
CA LEU A 132 5.61 -8.52 -11.71
C LEU A 132 6.73 -8.08 -12.67
N THR A 133 7.91 -8.67 -12.56
CA THR A 133 9.11 -8.28 -13.33
C THR A 133 8.93 -8.33 -14.84
N ASP A 134 8.05 -9.22 -15.29
CA ASP A 134 7.83 -9.45 -16.72
C ASP A 134 6.88 -8.39 -17.32
N TYR A 135 6.25 -7.56 -16.47
CA TYR A 135 5.28 -6.54 -16.86
C TYR A 135 5.66 -5.13 -16.41
N TRP A 136 6.30 -4.98 -15.26
CA TRP A 136 6.64 -3.70 -14.67
C TRP A 136 8.13 -3.41 -14.83
N ASP A 137 8.46 -2.19 -15.24
CA ASP A 137 9.85 -1.73 -15.35
C ASP A 137 10.42 -1.34 -13.97
N TYR A 138 9.55 -0.93 -13.05
CA TYR A 138 9.89 -0.47 -11.70
C TYR A 138 9.08 -1.19 -10.61
N CYS A 139 9.69 -1.33 -9.45
CA CYS A 139 9.06 -1.83 -8.25
C CYS A 139 8.13 -0.76 -7.68
N PRO A 140 6.81 -0.99 -7.59
CA PRO A 140 5.87 0.01 -7.11
C PRO A 140 5.96 0.28 -5.60
N TRP A 141 6.77 -0.49 -4.88
CA TRP A 141 6.90 -0.40 -3.41
C TRP A 141 8.13 0.38 -2.97
N CYS A 142 9.23 0.30 -3.73
CA CYS A 142 10.49 0.95 -3.40
C CYS A 142 11.07 1.82 -4.53
N GLY A 143 10.46 1.84 -5.72
CA GLY A 143 10.87 2.66 -6.86
C GLY A 143 12.11 2.18 -7.61
N ARG A 144 12.79 1.12 -7.15
CA ARG A 144 13.93 0.53 -7.89
C ARG A 144 13.44 -0.20 -9.15
N ARG A 145 14.28 -0.34 -10.17
CA ARG A 145 13.97 -1.16 -11.35
C ARG A 145 13.60 -2.59 -10.94
N ALA A 146 12.52 -3.13 -11.51
CA ALA A 146 11.97 -4.43 -11.14
C ALA A 146 12.79 -5.60 -11.69
N GLY A 147 13.49 -5.41 -12.81
CA GLY A 147 14.38 -6.40 -13.40
C GLY A 147 14.25 -6.42 -14.92
N ARG A 148 15.12 -5.66 -15.58
CA ARG A 148 15.68 -5.99 -16.89
C ARG A 148 17.18 -5.72 -16.77
N GLU A 149 17.96 -6.79 -16.79
CA GLU A 149 19.24 -6.80 -17.49
C GLU A 149 18.93 -7.35 -18.88
#